data_AF-A0A336JPI3-F1
#
_entry.id   AF-A0A336JPI3-F1
#
_cell.length_a   1.000
_cell.length_b   1.000
_cell.length_c   1.000
_cell.angle_alpha   90.00
_cell.angle_beta   90.00
_cell.angle_gamma   90.00
#
_symmetry.space_group_name_H-M   'P 1'
#
loop_
_entity.id
_entity.type
_entity.pdbx_description
1 polymer ?
#
loop_
_entity_poly.entity_id
_entity_poly.type
_entity_poly.pdbx_seq_one_letter_code
_entity_poly.pdbx_strand_id
1 'polypeptide(L)'
;MRAFFDTNVLVYTTTSDPRQATAAACLRGGGVASVQVLNEFVHVARRKLRQDWPQIEIALAQFRTALDDVRPITLGTHVAAVALARDHRLSFYDALIVAAAQEAGCEVLYSEDLQHGRSFGTLRVENPFLDNPR
;
A
#
# COMPACT_ATOMS: atom_id res chain seq x y z
N MET A 1 -2.65 -7.69 -14.75
CA MET A 1 -1.82 -6.74 -14.01
C MET A 1 -2.20 -6.81 -12.55
N ARG A 2 -1.29 -7.28 -11.69
CA ARG A 2 -1.56 -7.43 -10.25
C ARG A 2 -1.06 -6.17 -9.52
N ALA A 3 -1.94 -5.51 -8.76
CA ALA A 3 -1.62 -4.29 -8.02
C ALA A 3 -1.26 -4.57 -6.56
N PHE A 4 -0.39 -3.75 -5.99
CA PHE A 4 -0.07 -3.72 -4.57
C PHE A 4 -0.49 -2.37 -3.97
N PHE A 5 -1.02 -2.37 -2.76
CA PHE A 5 -1.46 -1.16 -2.05
C PHE A 5 -0.46 -0.72 -0.99
N ASP A 6 -0.09 0.55 -1.06
CA ASP A 6 0.53 1.27 0.03
C ASP A 6 -0.52 1.69 1.09
N THR A 7 -0.06 2.00 2.31
CA THR A 7 -0.89 2.42 3.43
C THR A 7 -1.63 3.72 3.14
N ASN A 8 -1.01 4.71 2.48
CA ASN A 8 -1.69 5.98 2.19
C ASN A 8 -2.98 5.75 1.37
N VAL A 9 -2.95 4.86 0.38
CA VAL A 9 -4.13 4.54 -0.44
C VAL A 9 -5.23 3.88 0.39
N LEU A 10 -4.90 2.90 1.23
CA LEU A 10 -5.88 2.27 2.12
C LEU A 10 -6.45 3.26 3.15
N VAL A 11 -5.63 4.16 3.68
CA VAL A 11 -6.06 5.21 4.61
C VAL A 11 -7.15 6.07 3.96
N TYR A 12 -6.95 6.54 2.72
CA TYR A 12 -7.95 7.38 2.04
C TYR A 12 -9.30 6.69 1.85
N THR A 13 -9.36 5.35 1.77
CA THR A 13 -10.65 4.65 1.67
C THR A 13 -11.55 4.85 2.90
N THR A 14 -10.96 5.24 4.04
CA THR A 14 -11.61 5.35 5.35
C THR A 14 -11.81 6.80 5.84
N THR A 15 -11.45 7.79 5.02
CA THR A 15 -11.57 9.21 5.34
C THR A 15 -12.63 9.88 4.47
N SER A 16 -12.94 11.15 4.74
CA SER A 16 -13.78 11.99 3.88
C SER A 16 -12.95 12.86 2.92
N ASP A 17 -11.69 12.48 2.65
CA ASP A 17 -10.82 13.19 1.70
C ASP A 17 -11.38 13.09 0.28
N PRO A 18 -11.24 14.13 -0.58
CA PRO A 18 -11.66 14.05 -1.99
C PRO A 18 -11.11 12.84 -2.75
N ARG A 19 -9.97 12.30 -2.34
CA ARG A 19 -9.33 11.10 -2.91
C ARG A 19 -9.98 9.79 -2.53
N GLN A 20 -10.91 9.78 -1.58
CA GLN A 20 -11.60 8.57 -1.10
C GLN A 20 -12.23 7.78 -2.26
N ALA A 21 -12.90 8.47 -3.20
CA ALA A 21 -13.60 7.82 -4.30
C ALA A 21 -12.62 7.07 -5.22
N THR A 22 -11.48 7.70 -5.52
CA THR A 22 -10.42 7.11 -6.34
C THR A 22 -9.76 5.93 -5.62
N ALA A 23 -9.41 6.10 -4.33
CA ALA A 23 -8.82 5.02 -3.53
C ALA A 23 -9.77 3.80 -3.43
N ALA A 24 -11.06 4.04 -3.21
CA ALA A 24 -12.07 2.98 -3.19
C ALA A 24 -12.28 2.32 -4.56
N ALA A 25 -12.14 3.07 -5.67
CA ALA A 25 -12.17 2.50 -7.01
C ALA A 25 -10.95 1.59 -7.27
N CYS A 26 -9.74 2.00 -6.85
CA CYS A 26 -8.55 1.15 -6.89
C CYS A 26 -8.76 -0.13 -6.09
N LEU A 27 -9.21 -0.03 -4.84
CA LEU A 27 -9.42 -1.19 -3.96
C LEU A 27 -10.48 -2.16 -4.50
N ARG A 28 -11.56 -1.66 -5.10
CA ARG A 28 -12.57 -2.51 -5.78
C ARG A 28 -12.02 -3.25 -7.00
N GLY A 29 -10.92 -2.78 -7.58
CA GLY A 29 -10.21 -3.47 -8.65
C GLY A 29 -9.45 -4.71 -8.20
N GLY A 30 -9.39 -4.97 -6.89
CA GLY A 30 -8.58 -6.03 -6.31
C GLY A 30 -7.10 -5.65 -6.20
N GLY A 31 -6.30 -6.56 -5.66
CA GLY A 31 -4.87 -6.40 -5.46
C GLY A 31 -4.41 -6.92 -4.09
N VAL A 32 -3.15 -6.63 -3.77
CA VAL A 32 -2.43 -7.23 -2.65
C VAL A 32 -1.97 -6.15 -1.69
N ALA A 33 -1.89 -6.46 -0.40
CA ALA A 33 -1.14 -5.66 0.56
C ALA A 33 -0.24 -6.56 1.41
N SER A 34 0.59 -5.98 2.28
CA SER A 34 1.29 -6.74 3.32
C SER A 34 0.65 -6.52 4.69
N VAL A 35 0.96 -7.38 5.64
CA VAL A 35 0.62 -7.16 7.06
C VAL A 35 1.29 -5.90 7.62
N GLN A 36 2.43 -5.45 7.08
CA GLN A 36 3.04 -4.20 7.50
C GLN A 36 2.20 -2.99 7.04
N VAL A 37 1.63 -3.03 5.84
CA VAL A 37 0.70 -1.99 5.36
C VAL A 37 -0.51 -1.87 6.29
N LEU A 38 -1.03 -3.01 6.76
CA LEU A 38 -2.13 -3.04 7.75
C LEU A 38 -1.70 -2.51 9.13
N ASN A 39 -0.48 -2.82 9.57
CA ASN A 39 0.06 -2.30 10.84
C ASN A 39 0.18 -0.77 10.80
N GLU A 40 0.69 -0.22 9.70
CA GLU A 40 0.80 1.22 9.50
C GLU A 40 -0.57 1.88 9.38
N PHE A 41 -1.53 1.22 8.72
CA PHE A 41 -2.92 1.68 8.70
C PHE A 41 -3.47 1.84 10.13
N VAL A 42 -3.34 0.82 10.99
CA VAL A 42 -3.81 0.90 12.40
C VAL A 42 -3.12 2.04 13.14
N HIS A 43 -1.82 2.21 12.93
CA HIS A 43 -1.06 3.30 13.54
C HIS A 43 -1.61 4.68 13.12
N VAL A 44 -1.80 4.90 11.81
CA VAL A 44 -2.32 6.14 11.25
C VAL A 44 -3.77 6.39 11.70
N ALA A 45 -4.62 5.37 11.63
CA ALA A 45 -6.01 5.42 12.05
C ALA A 45 -6.15 5.83 13.52
N ARG A 46 -5.38 5.21 14.43
CA ARG A 46 -5.42 5.58 15.87
C ARG A 46 -4.79 6.94 16.14
N ARG A 47 -3.60 7.21 15.59
CA ARG A 47 -2.80 8.38 15.99
C ARG A 47 -3.17 9.66 15.26
N LYS A 48 -3.39 9.57 13.95
CA LYS A 48 -3.66 10.73 13.09
C LYS A 48 -5.15 10.97 12.91
N LEU A 49 -5.91 9.91 12.61
CA LEU A 49 -7.36 10.03 12.37
C LEU A 49 -8.22 9.96 13.64
N ARG A 50 -7.62 9.55 14.77
CA ARG A 50 -8.29 9.40 16.08
C ARG A 50 -9.53 8.49 16.04
N GLN A 51 -9.54 7.51 15.13
CA GLN A 51 -10.59 6.51 15.06
C GLN A 51 -10.57 5.63 16.33
N ASP A 52 -11.74 5.13 16.71
CA ASP A 52 -11.87 4.13 17.77
C ASP A 52 -11.58 2.71 17.25
N TRP A 53 -11.49 1.75 18.17
CA TRP A 53 -11.18 0.37 17.80
C TRP A 53 -12.27 -0.27 16.92
N PRO A 54 -13.58 -0.11 17.20
CA PRO A 54 -14.64 -0.61 16.32
C PRO A 54 -14.51 -0.14 14.87
N GLN A 55 -14.23 1.15 14.65
CA GLN A 55 -14.03 1.70 13.31
C GLN A 55 -12.84 1.04 12.59
N ILE A 56 -11.74 0.84 13.29
CA ILE A 56 -10.52 0.22 12.74
C ILE A 56 -10.76 -1.25 12.42
N GLU A 57 -11.42 -1.99 13.30
CA GLU A 57 -11.75 -3.40 13.09
C GLU A 57 -12.66 -3.61 11.88
N ILE A 58 -13.65 -2.72 11.69
CA ILE A 58 -14.51 -2.70 10.50
C ILE A 58 -13.67 -2.47 9.24
N ALA A 59 -12.79 -1.47 9.23
CA ALA A 59 -11.93 -1.19 8.08
C ALA A 59 -11.01 -2.38 7.75
N LEU A 60 -10.36 -2.98 8.74
CA LEU A 60 -9.51 -4.16 8.56
C LEU A 60 -10.32 -5.37 8.04
N ALA A 61 -11.55 -5.56 8.49
CA ALA A 61 -12.44 -6.61 7.97
C ALA A 61 -12.82 -6.37 6.51
N GLN A 62 -13.06 -5.12 6.13
CA GLN A 62 -13.30 -4.73 4.75
C GLN A 62 -12.07 -4.98 3.87
N PHE A 63 -10.87 -4.63 4.33
CA PHE A 63 -9.63 -4.88 3.59
C PHE A 63 -9.38 -6.37 3.37
N ARG A 64 -9.61 -7.22 4.39
CA ARG A 64 -9.50 -8.68 4.23
C ARG A 64 -10.48 -9.26 3.21
N THR A 65 -11.60 -8.60 2.98
CA THR A 65 -12.61 -9.03 1.99
C THR A 65 -12.30 -8.48 0.60
N ALA A 66 -11.76 -7.26 0.51
CA ALA A 66 -11.55 -6.55 -0.75
C ALA A 66 -10.20 -6.85 -1.41
N LEU A 67 -9.17 -7.19 -0.63
CA LEU A 67 -7.85 -7.57 -1.15
C LEU A 67 -7.85 -9.05 -1.55
N ASP A 68 -7.15 -9.37 -2.64
CA ASP A 68 -6.97 -10.73 -3.13
C ASP A 68 -6.02 -11.54 -2.23
N ASP A 69 -5.04 -10.88 -1.61
CA ASP A 69 -4.08 -11.49 -0.68
C ASP A 69 -3.49 -10.44 0.28
N VAL A 70 -3.12 -10.87 1.49
CA VAL A 70 -2.36 -10.08 2.46
C VAL A 70 -1.09 -10.84 2.83
N ARG A 71 0.05 -10.38 2.31
CA ARG A 71 1.35 -11.06 2.46
C ARG A 71 1.97 -10.85 3.85
N PRO A 72 2.55 -11.89 4.46
CA PRO A 72 3.39 -11.70 5.65
C PRO A 72 4.68 -10.95 5.27
N ILE A 73 5.26 -10.22 6.23
CA ILE A 73 6.65 -9.77 6.13
C ILE A 73 7.53 -10.87 6.70
N THR A 74 8.47 -11.36 5.90
CA THR A 74 9.39 -12.42 6.28
C THR A 74 10.82 -11.90 6.44
N LEU A 75 11.73 -12.75 6.93
CA LEU A 75 13.16 -12.42 6.93
C LEU A 75 13.69 -12.18 5.50
N GLY A 76 13.17 -12.93 4.51
CA GLY A 76 13.50 -12.72 3.10
C GLY A 76 13.11 -11.32 2.63
N THR A 77 11.88 -10.91 2.93
CA THR A 77 11.34 -9.58 2.64
C THR A 77 12.19 -8.49 3.27
N HIS A 78 12.61 -8.69 4.53
CA HIS A 78 13.48 -7.76 5.24
C HIS A 78 14.85 -7.60 4.56
N VAL A 79 15.51 -8.70 4.20
CA VAL A 79 16.82 -8.66 3.52
C VAL A 79 16.71 -7.96 2.17
N ALA A 80 15.66 -8.26 1.40
CA ALA A 80 15.38 -7.58 0.14
C ALA A 80 15.16 -6.07 0.33
N ALA A 81 14.40 -5.69 1.36
CA ALA A 81 14.16 -4.28 1.70
C ALA A 81 15.44 -3.54 2.08
N VAL A 82 16.38 -4.16 2.81
CA VAL A 82 17.68 -3.55 3.11
C VAL A 82 18.46 -3.24 1.82
N ALA A 83 18.49 -4.18 0.87
CA ALA A 83 19.14 -3.97 -0.41
C ALA A 83 18.47 -2.83 -1.21
N LEU A 84 17.13 -2.85 -1.30
CA LEU A 84 16.36 -1.80 -1.97
C LEU A 84 16.57 -0.42 -1.34
N ALA A 85 16.54 -0.32 -0.01
CA ALA A 85 16.76 0.94 0.71
C ALA A 85 18.14 1.53 0.39
N ARG A 86 19.18 0.69 0.40
CA ARG A 86 20.56 1.09 0.07
C ARG A 86 20.69 1.52 -1.40
N ASP A 87 20.23 0.68 -2.32
CA ASP A 87 20.52 0.83 -3.76
C ASP A 87 19.63 1.91 -4.40
N HIS A 88 18.42 2.08 -3.90
CA HIS A 88 17.43 3.03 -4.41
C HIS A 88 17.20 4.24 -3.50
N ARG A 89 17.93 4.35 -2.38
CA ARG A 89 17.80 5.45 -1.39
C ARG A 89 16.36 5.64 -0.91
N LEU A 90 15.65 4.55 -0.70
CA LEU A 90 14.31 4.56 -0.12
C LEU A 90 14.40 4.66 1.40
N SER A 91 13.35 5.18 2.04
CA SER A 91 13.17 4.90 3.47
C SER A 91 13.01 3.40 3.67
N PHE A 92 13.37 2.89 4.86
CA PHE A 92 13.33 1.45 5.10
C PHE A 92 11.90 0.87 5.01
N TYR A 93 10.90 1.62 5.47
CA TYR A 93 9.50 1.18 5.40
C TYR A 93 8.97 1.19 3.96
N ASP A 94 9.31 2.21 3.16
CA ASP A 94 9.00 2.20 1.73
C ASP A 94 9.66 1.03 1.00
N ALA A 95 10.91 0.72 1.36
CA ALA A 95 11.63 -0.41 0.79
C ALA A 95 10.99 -1.76 1.16
N LEU A 96 10.41 -1.90 2.35
CA LEU A 96 9.63 -3.08 2.74
C LEU A 96 8.37 -3.25 1.90
N ILE A 97 7.67 -2.16 1.60
CA ILE A 97 6.49 -2.16 0.72
C ILE A 97 6.88 -2.60 -0.70
N VAL A 98 7.95 -2.01 -1.25
CA VAL A 98 8.47 -2.39 -2.58
C VAL A 98 8.91 -3.86 -2.61
N ALA A 99 9.63 -4.33 -1.59
CA ALA A 99 10.04 -5.73 -1.49
C ALA A 99 8.84 -6.68 -1.47
N ALA A 100 7.84 -6.39 -0.62
CA ALA A 100 6.63 -7.21 -0.51
C ALA A 100 5.81 -7.21 -1.82
N ALA A 101 5.75 -6.07 -2.53
CA ALA A 101 5.09 -5.97 -3.82
C ALA A 101 5.80 -6.80 -4.90
N GLN A 102 7.14 -6.77 -4.94
CA GLN A 102 7.92 -7.60 -5.85
C GLN A 102 7.77 -9.09 -5.54
N GLU A 103 7.84 -9.50 -4.26
CA GLU A 103 7.64 -10.88 -3.82
C GLU A 103 6.22 -11.41 -4.13
N ALA A 104 5.22 -10.53 -4.10
CA ALA A 104 3.85 -10.86 -4.50
C ALA A 104 3.66 -10.96 -6.02
N GLY A 105 4.71 -10.68 -6.81
CA GLY A 105 4.61 -10.64 -8.28
C GLY A 105 3.70 -9.53 -8.78
N CYS A 106 3.60 -8.42 -8.04
CA CYS A 106 2.82 -7.27 -8.47
C CYS A 106 3.58 -6.46 -9.53
N GLU A 107 2.82 -5.91 -10.47
CA GLU A 107 3.33 -5.08 -11.58
C GLU A 107 3.10 -3.59 -11.31
N VAL A 108 2.12 -3.26 -10.46
CA VAL A 108 1.81 -1.89 -10.06
C VAL A 108 1.83 -1.78 -8.55
N LEU A 109 2.44 -0.70 -8.03
CA LEU A 109 2.36 -0.28 -6.64
C LEU A 109 1.58 1.04 -6.58
N TYR A 110 0.38 1.01 -6.01
CA TYR A 110 -0.39 2.22 -5.75
C TYR A 110 0.16 2.92 -4.51
N SER A 111 0.76 4.09 -4.71
CA SER A 111 1.36 4.90 -3.65
C SER A 111 1.30 6.38 -3.99
N GLU A 112 0.88 7.21 -3.03
CA GLU A 112 0.99 8.66 -3.12
C GLU A 112 2.42 9.15 -2.84
N ASP A 113 3.05 8.58 -1.83
CA ASP A 113 4.32 9.06 -1.27
C ASP A 113 5.53 8.68 -2.14
N LEU A 114 5.46 7.56 -2.85
CA LEU A 114 6.49 7.15 -3.80
C LEU A 114 6.36 7.90 -5.13
N GLN A 115 7.51 8.20 -5.74
CA GLN A 115 7.56 8.91 -7.02
C GLN A 115 6.80 8.15 -8.12
N HIS A 116 5.73 8.75 -8.64
CA HIS A 116 4.98 8.22 -9.77
C HIS A 116 5.87 7.93 -10.99
N GLY A 117 5.63 6.80 -11.66
CA GLY A 117 6.37 6.37 -12.84
C GLY A 117 7.73 5.72 -12.53
N ARG A 118 8.16 5.71 -11.27
CA ARG A 118 9.37 5.00 -10.85
C ARG A 118 9.19 3.50 -10.95
N SER A 119 10.23 2.79 -11.39
CA SER A 119 10.21 1.33 -11.53
C SER A 119 11.28 0.63 -10.68
N PHE A 120 10.92 -0.56 -10.19
CA PHE A 120 11.78 -1.48 -9.46
C PHE A 120 11.67 -2.86 -10.12
N GLY A 121 12.50 -3.11 -11.13
CA GLY A 121 12.33 -4.27 -12.01
C GLY A 121 11.01 -4.17 -12.78
N THR A 122 10.13 -5.14 -12.62
CA THR A 122 8.80 -5.18 -13.25
C THR A 122 7.72 -4.40 -12.50
N LEU A 123 8.00 -3.96 -11.27
CA LEU A 123 7.05 -3.18 -10.46
C LEU A 123 7.16 -1.69 -10.82
N ARG A 124 6.04 -1.07 -11.21
CA ARG A 124 5.94 0.38 -11.45
C ARG A 124 5.09 1.05 -10.37
N VAL A 125 5.54 2.19 -9.88
CA VAL A 125 4.77 3.03 -8.95
C VAL A 125 3.74 3.85 -9.72
N GLU A 126 2.48 3.75 -9.31
CA GLU A 126 1.38 4.57 -9.82
C GLU A 126 0.77 5.37 -8.67
N ASN A 127 0.75 6.70 -8.78
CA ASN A 127 0.01 7.53 -7.86
C ASN A 127 -1.39 7.71 -8.47
N PRO A 128 -2.43 7.07 -7.90
CA PRO A 128 -3.75 7.07 -8.51
C PRO A 128 -4.45 8.44 -8.39
N PHE A 129 -3.89 9.37 -7.63
CA PHE A 129 -4.48 10.68 -7.35
C PHE A 129 -3.94 11.79 -8.25
N LEU A 130 -3.00 11.49 -9.13
CA LEU A 130 -2.59 12.41 -10.17
C LEU A 130 -3.65 12.41 -11.28
N ASP A 131 -4.13 13.59 -11.64
CA ASP A 131 -4.94 13.75 -12.84
C ASP A 131 -4.08 13.38 -14.05
N ASN A 132 -4.31 12.21 -14.64
CA ASN A 132 -3.89 11.99 -16.02
C ASN A 132 -4.91 11.12 -16.76
N PRO A 133 -5.52 11.62 -17.86
CA PRO A 133 -6.30 10.80 -18.75
C PRO A 133 -5.39 9.72 -19.34
N ARG A 134 -5.92 8.50 -19.41
CA ARG A 134 -5.28 7.36 -20.08
C ARG A 134 -4.83 7.71 -21.49
#